data_AF-A0A0P1IA04-F1
#
_entry.id   AF-A0A0P1IA04-F1
#
_cell.length_a   1.000
_cell.length_b   1.000
_cell.length_c   1.000
_cell.angle_alpha   90.00
_cell.angle_beta   90.00
_cell.angle_gamma   90.00
#
_symmetry.space_group_name_H-M   'P 1'
#
loop_
_entity.id
_entity.type
_entity.pdbx_description
1 polymer ?
#
loop_
_entity_poly.entity_id
_entity_poly.type
_entity_poly.pdbx_seq_one_letter_code
_entity_poly.pdbx_strand_id
1 'polypeptide(L)' 'MEGAGMMHILRVVLLIVAGFALAACGADGEPIQPTMSANVGVGSSGTHVGGGVGFRRGGLGVYLGI' A
#
# COMPACT_ATOMS: atom_id res chain seq x y z
N MET A 1 -21.86 28.82 25.15
CA MET A 1 -21.00 27.89 24.39
C MET A 1 -20.44 28.66 23.23
N GLU A 2 -19.22 29.16 23.38
CA GLU A 2 -18.56 30.10 22.45
C GLU A 2 -18.40 29.48 21.06
N GLY A 3 -18.62 30.27 20.00
CA GLY A 3 -18.62 29.80 18.61
C GLY A 3 -17.32 29.10 18.16
N ALA A 4 -16.20 29.34 18.86
CA ALA A 4 -14.93 28.65 18.64
C ALA A 4 -14.99 27.14 18.96
N GLY A 5 -15.72 26.76 20.02
CA GLY A 5 -15.89 25.36 20.40
C GLY A 5 -16.71 24.58 19.36
N MET A 6 -17.75 25.20 18.82
CA MET A 6 -18.60 24.60 17.78
C MET A 6 -17.84 24.39 16.47
N MET A 7 -16.95 25.31 16.09
CA MET A 7 -16.13 25.19 14.88
C MET A 7 -15.05 24.10 15.01
N HIS A 8 -14.51 23.88 16.20
CA HIS A 8 -13.63 22.75 16.48
C HIS A 8 -14.36 21.41 16.44
N ILE A 9 -15.56 21.33 17.04
CA ILE A 9 -16.40 20.13 16.99
C ILE A 9 -16.73 19.77 15.54
N LEU A 10 -17.12 20.74 14.71
CA LEU A 10 -17.44 20.51 13.31
C LEU A 10 -16.24 19.95 12.51
N ARG A 11 -15.02 20.47 12.75
CA ARG A 11 -13.80 19.96 12.12
C ARG A 11 -13.50 18.51 12.50
N VAL A 12 -13.62 18.19 13.78
CA VAL A 12 -13.38 16.82 14.28
C VAL A 12 -14.39 15.85 13.66
N VAL A 13 -15.68 16.23 13.62
CA VAL A 13 -16.73 15.43 12.96
C VAL A 13 -16.41 15.20 11.49
N LEU A 14 -15.96 16.23 10.76
CA LEU A 14 -15.62 16.12 9.34
C LEU A 14 -14.45 15.16 9.11
N LEU A 15 -13.41 15.22 9.94
CA LEU A 15 -12.26 14.30 9.86
C LEU A 15 -12.66 12.84 10.12
N ILE A 16 -13.53 12.60 11.10
CA ILE A 16 -14.03 11.26 11.41
C ILE A 16 -14.85 10.72 10.23
N VAL A 17 -15.79 11.51 9.71
CA VAL A 17 -16.64 11.10 8.57
C VAL A 17 -15.78 10.84 7.32
N ALA A 18 -14.80 11.69 7.04
CA ALA A 18 -13.88 11.50 5.93
C ALA A 18 -13.03 10.23 6.09
N GLY A 19 -12.54 9.94 7.29
CA GLY A 19 -11.80 8.72 7.59
C GLY A 19 -12.64 7.45 7.37
N PHE A 20 -13.88 7.43 7.87
CA PHE A 20 -14.81 6.32 7.65
C PHE A 20 -15.17 6.14 6.17
N ALA A 21 -15.35 7.23 5.42
CA ALA A 21 -15.61 7.16 3.98
C ALA A 21 -14.42 6.56 3.21
N LEU A 22 -13.18 6.89 3.58
CA LEU A 22 -11.97 6.30 3.01
C LEU A 22 -11.82 4.82 3.35
N ALA A 23 -12.07 4.46 4.61
CA ALA A 23 -12.04 3.07 5.05
C ALA A 23 -13.09 2.22 4.30
N ALA A 24 -14.31 2.74 4.15
CA ALA A 24 -15.38 2.11 3.37
C ALA A 24 -15.06 2.01 1.86
N CYS A 25 -14.23 2.92 1.33
CA CYS A 25 -13.72 2.86 -0.04
C CYS A 25 -12.62 1.80 -0.23
N GLY A 26 -12.14 1.17 0.85
CA GLY A 26 -11.12 0.12 0.79
C GLY A 26 -9.68 0.65 0.79
N ALA A 27 -9.46 1.86 1.35
CA ALA A 27 -8.13 2.36 1.66
C ALA A 27 -7.38 1.43 2.63
N ASP A 28 -8.12 0.75 3.51
CA ASP A 28 -7.64 -0.26 4.47
C ASP A 28 -7.65 -1.70 3.90
N GLY A 29 -7.83 -1.85 2.58
CA GLY A 29 -8.25 -3.09 1.93
C GLY A 29 -7.40 -4.34 2.21
N GLU A 30 -7.96 -5.51 1.86
CA GLU A 30 -7.38 -6.82 2.14
C GLU A 30 -5.88 -6.95 1.79
N PRO A 31 -5.12 -7.73 2.59
CA PRO A 31 -3.73 -8.02 2.32
C PRO A 31 -3.54 -8.53 0.88
N ILE A 32 -2.85 -7.77 0.05
CA ILE A 32 -2.47 -8.21 -1.30
C ILE A 32 -1.31 -9.18 -1.19
N GLN A 33 -1.38 -10.31 -1.89
CA GLN A 33 -0.33 -11.32 -1.81
C GLN A 33 0.86 -10.92 -2.69
N PRO A 34 2.05 -10.66 -2.11
CA PRO A 34 3.23 -10.34 -2.89
C PRO A 34 3.78 -11.59 -3.58
N THR A 35 4.33 -11.41 -4.77
CA THR A 35 5.09 -12.41 -5.51
C THR A 35 6.58 -12.18 -5.30
N MET A 36 7.30 -13.21 -4.86
CA MET A 36 8.75 -13.17 -4.70
C MET A 36 9.38 -14.11 -5.73
N SER A 37 10.43 -13.64 -6.40
CA SER A 37 11.24 -14.43 -7.33
C SER A 37 12.69 -14.36 -6.92
N ALA A 38 13.36 -15.51 -6.86
CA ALA A 38 14.79 -15.62 -6.62
C ALA A 38 15.38 -16.55 -7.67
N ASN A 39 16.43 -16.10 -8.35
CA ASN A 39 17.07 -16.78 -9.46
C ASN A 39 18.56 -16.94 -9.16
N VAL A 40 19.09 -18.14 -9.36
CA VAL A 40 20.52 -18.42 -9.27
C VAL A 40 20.95 -19.03 -10.60
N GLY A 41 21.81 -18.34 -11.32
CA GLY A 41 22.40 -18.82 -12.57
C GLY A 41 23.84 -19.24 -12.37
N VAL A 42 24.20 -20.41 -12.90
CA VAL A 42 25.57 -20.95 -12.89
C VAL A 42 26.01 -21.14 -14.33
N GLY A 43 27.13 -20.55 -14.71
CA GLY A 43 27.69 -20.67 -16.05
C GLY A 43 29.22 -20.74 -16.05
N SER A 44 29.80 -20.90 -17.24
CA SER A 44 31.25 -20.95 -17.43
C SER A 44 31.98 -19.67 -16.99
N SER A 45 31.28 -18.53 -16.93
CA SER A 45 31.79 -17.25 -16.46
C SER A 45 31.52 -16.95 -14.98
N GLY A 46 31.00 -17.92 -14.22
CA GLY A 46 30.72 -17.79 -12.78
C GLY A 46 29.23 -17.84 -12.42
N THR A 47 28.94 -17.51 -11.16
CA THR A 47 27.61 -17.53 -10.55
C THR A 47 27.01 -16.14 -10.45
N HIS A 48 25.74 -15.99 -10.83
CA HIS A 48 24.96 -14.78 -10.63
C HIS A 48 23.68 -15.09 -9.87
N VAL A 49 23.31 -14.18 -8.97
CA VAL A 49 22.10 -14.27 -8.17
C VAL A 49 21.30 -13.02 -8.43
N GLY A 50 20.04 -13.18 -8.78
CA GLY A 50 19.09 -12.10 -8.97
C GLY A 50 17.82 -12.39 -8.18
N GLY A 51 17.13 -11.35 -7.76
CA GLY A 51 15.93 -11.52 -6.96
C GLY A 51 15.06 -10.28 -6.99
N GLY A 52 13.77 -10.48 -6.81
CA GLY A 52 12.82 -9.38 -6.83
C GLY A 52 11.50 -9.72 -6.16
N VAL A 53 10.81 -8.67 -5.78
CA VAL A 53 9.49 -8.68 -5.16
C VAL A 53 8.55 -7.85 -6.01
N GLY A 54 7.33 -8.33 -6.16
CA GLY A 54 6.27 -7.60 -6.84
C GLY A 54 4.93 -7.82 -6.18
N PHE A 55 3.99 -6.95 -6.49
CA PHE A 55 2.60 -7.13 -6.13
C PHE A 55 1.70 -6.63 -7.25
N ARG A 56 0.50 -7.19 -7.32
CA ARG A 56 -0.50 -6.79 -8.32
C ARG A 56 -1.83 -6.60 -7.61
N ARG A 57 -2.49 -5.46 -7.87
CA ARG A 57 -3.84 -5.15 -7.39
C ARG A 57 -4.66 -4.67 -8.59
N GLY A 58 -5.57 -5.52 -9.08
CA GLY A 58 -6.33 -5.24 -10.31
C GLY A 58 -5.41 -5.01 -11.51
N GLY A 59 -5.60 -3.89 -12.22
CA GLY A 59 -4.79 -3.50 -13.38
C GLY A 59 -3.41 -2.89 -13.05
N LEU A 60 -3.09 -2.64 -11.78
CA LEU A 60 -1.82 -2.04 -11.36
C LEU A 60 -0.87 -3.13 -10.83
N GLY A 61 0.36 -3.15 -11.32
CA GLY A 61 1.42 -4.04 -10.83
C GLY A 61 2.73 -3.29 -10.65
N VAL A 62 3.41 -3.53 -9.52
CA VAL A 62 4.73 -2.98 -9.22
C VAL A 62 5.69 -4.14 -8.99
N TYR A 63 6.89 -4.03 -9.54
CA TYR A 63 7.95 -5.01 -9.38
C TYR A 63 9.28 -4.30 -9.14
N LEU A 64 10.06 -4.79 -8.18
CA LEU A 64 11.38 -4.30 -7.84
C LEU A 64 12.33 -5.49 -7.71
N GLY A 65 13.45 -5.46 -8.43
CA GLY A 65 14.47 -6.51 -8.37
C GLY A 65 15.88 -5.98 -8.64
N ILE A 66 16.85 -6.83 -8.36
CA ILE A 66 18.28 -6.65 -8.61
C ILE A 66 18.82 -7.74 -9.54
#